data_AF-A0A9E0IXX1-F1
#
_entry.id   AF-A0A9E0IXX1-F1
#
_cell.length_a   1.000
_cell.length_b   1.000
_cell.length_c   1.000
_cell.angle_alpha   90.00
_cell.angle_beta   90.00
_cell.angle_gamma   90.00
#
_symmetry.space_group_name_H-M   'P 1'
#
loop_
_entity.id
_entity.type
_entity.pdbx_description
1 polymer ?
#
loop_
_entity_poly.entity_id
_entity_poly.type
_entity_poly.pdbx_seq_one_letter_code
_entity_poly.pdbx_strand_id
1 'polypeptide(L)'
;MRSRFSTSPVLRWLVLSLSAVCMTASRPVSVQERYIEQFKLVAVSEMERTGIPASIKMAQALHESQSGRSELATQANNHFGIKCKTTWSGATYQYKDDDRDSTGSLVFSCFRSYPTAMESYMDHSDFLKYRPRYRELFELPLSDYKSWAYGLKKCGYATDPNYPERLIRIIERYNLDLLDTEVATNPASEPAVTGEPAADVRAITAVEILSRDIRPLACAKPVVKTSVKKNVSKYKVRKRSSIRKKR
;
A
#
# COMPACT_ATOMS: atom_id res chain seq x y z
N MET A 1 25.76 -33.17 84.12
CA MET A 1 26.12 -33.46 82.71
C MET A 1 24.90 -33.28 81.82
N ARG A 2 24.79 -32.13 81.13
CA ARG A 2 23.86 -31.94 80.00
C ARG A 2 24.61 -31.10 78.96
N SER A 3 25.06 -31.77 77.91
CA SER A 3 25.78 -31.17 76.78
C SER A 3 24.81 -30.29 75.97
N ARG A 4 25.12 -29.00 75.84
CA ARG A 4 24.44 -28.12 74.88
C ARG A 4 25.09 -28.34 73.52
N PHE A 5 24.34 -28.90 72.57
CA PHE A 5 24.75 -28.95 71.16
C PHE A 5 24.70 -27.54 70.58
N SER A 6 25.86 -27.05 70.13
CA SER A 6 26.00 -25.80 69.38
C SER A 6 25.64 -26.06 67.92
N THR A 7 24.47 -25.60 67.48
CA THR A 7 24.12 -25.61 66.06
C THR A 7 24.79 -24.42 65.37
N SER A 8 25.77 -24.73 64.52
CA SER A 8 26.51 -23.76 63.71
C SER A 8 25.59 -22.97 62.76
N PRO A 9 25.73 -21.64 62.63
CA PRO A 9 24.81 -20.77 61.87
C PRO A 9 24.90 -20.90 60.35
N VAL A 10 25.75 -21.77 59.80
CA VAL A 10 26.03 -21.84 58.35
C VAL A 10 25.02 -22.65 57.54
N LEU A 11 24.09 -23.39 58.17
CA LEU A 11 23.13 -24.25 57.46
C LEU A 11 21.73 -23.62 57.27
N ARG A 12 21.61 -22.29 57.33
CA ARG A 12 20.33 -21.59 57.08
C ARG A 12 20.31 -20.70 55.84
N TRP A 13 21.40 -20.63 55.09
CA TRP A 13 21.52 -19.77 53.91
C TRP A 13 21.39 -20.50 52.57
N LEU A 14 20.96 -21.78 52.55
CA LEU A 14 20.97 -22.60 51.34
C LEU A 14 19.59 -22.93 50.73
N VAL A 15 18.50 -22.28 51.15
CA VAL A 15 17.13 -22.56 50.62
C VAL A 15 16.33 -21.29 50.31
N LEU A 16 17.00 -20.19 49.94
CA LEU A 16 16.32 -18.98 49.46
C LEU A 16 16.79 -18.55 48.06
N SER A 17 17.18 -19.50 47.21
CA SER A 17 17.31 -19.29 45.76
C SER A 17 16.00 -19.62 45.04
N LEU A 18 14.86 -19.19 45.61
CA LEU A 18 13.54 -19.36 45.02
C LEU A 18 13.37 -18.30 43.92
N SER A 19 13.82 -18.68 42.72
CA SER A 19 13.15 -18.41 41.45
C SER A 19 12.50 -17.02 41.34
N ALA A 20 13.32 -15.99 41.15
CA ALA A 20 12.85 -14.76 40.52
C ALA A 20 12.50 -15.08 39.06
N VAL A 21 11.35 -15.72 38.84
CA VAL A 21 10.70 -15.80 37.53
C VAL A 21 10.31 -14.36 37.21
N CYS A 22 11.19 -13.66 36.50
CA CYS A 22 10.91 -12.36 35.94
C CYS A 22 9.75 -12.56 34.95
N MET A 23 8.53 -12.22 35.37
CA MET A 23 7.38 -12.18 34.48
C MET A 23 7.65 -11.05 33.48
N THR A 24 8.18 -11.39 32.32
CA THR A 24 8.33 -10.46 31.21
C THR A 24 6.93 -10.18 30.66
N ALA A 25 6.29 -9.12 31.17
CA ALA A 25 5.04 -8.65 30.59
C ALA A 25 5.30 -8.27 29.12
N SER A 26 4.72 -9.03 28.20
CA SER A 26 4.83 -8.75 26.76
C SER A 26 4.17 -7.39 26.48
N ARG A 27 4.95 -6.47 25.91
CA ARG A 27 4.43 -5.17 25.43
C ARG A 27 3.28 -5.41 24.44
N PRO A 28 2.18 -4.65 24.52
CA PRO A 28 1.14 -4.72 23.51
C PRO A 28 1.70 -4.33 22.14
N VAL A 29 1.42 -5.14 21.12
CA VAL A 29 1.80 -4.86 19.73
C VAL A 29 1.07 -3.63 19.24
N SER A 30 1.82 -2.64 18.74
CA SER A 30 1.26 -1.40 18.21
C SER A 30 0.48 -1.63 16.91
N VAL A 31 -0.37 -0.66 16.54
CA VAL A 31 -1.08 -0.71 15.25
C VAL A 31 -0.10 -0.75 14.07
N GLN A 32 1.01 -0.03 14.19
CA GLN A 32 2.06 0.01 13.17
C GLN A 32 2.72 -1.35 12.99
N GLU A 33 3.09 -2.01 14.08
CA GLU A 33 3.70 -3.35 14.03
C GLU A 33 2.75 -4.38 13.43
N ARG A 34 1.44 -4.33 13.76
CA ARG A 34 0.44 -5.20 13.12
C ARG A 34 0.32 -4.94 11.62
N TYR A 35 0.33 -3.67 11.23
CA TYR A 35 0.27 -3.27 9.82
C TYR A 35 1.52 -3.74 9.07
N ILE A 36 2.71 -3.59 9.66
CA ILE A 36 3.97 -4.08 9.10
C ILE A 36 3.90 -5.59 8.92
N GLU A 37 3.47 -6.34 9.93
CA GLU A 37 3.36 -7.79 9.86
C GLU A 37 2.43 -8.24 8.73
N GLN A 38 1.30 -7.56 8.58
CA GLN A 38 0.32 -7.85 7.53
C GLN A 38 0.85 -7.63 6.11
N PHE A 39 1.69 -6.60 5.89
CA PHE A 39 2.07 -6.16 4.55
C PHE A 39 3.56 -6.33 4.22
N LYS A 40 4.41 -6.77 5.14
CA LYS A 40 5.87 -6.85 4.90
C LYS A 40 6.22 -7.74 3.71
N LEU A 41 5.55 -8.90 3.58
CA LEU A 41 5.76 -9.80 2.46
C LEU A 41 5.30 -9.20 1.13
N VAL A 42 4.25 -8.36 1.16
CA VAL A 42 3.82 -7.59 -0.02
C VAL A 42 4.88 -6.60 -0.43
N ALA A 43 5.44 -5.86 0.53
CA ALA A 43 6.49 -4.89 0.25
C ALA A 43 7.75 -5.55 -0.31
N VAL A 44 8.16 -6.71 0.22
CA VAL A 44 9.28 -7.51 -0.29
C VAL A 44 9.00 -8.01 -1.71
N SER A 45 7.83 -8.62 -1.95
CA SER A 45 7.47 -9.10 -3.28
C SER A 45 7.46 -7.97 -4.33
N GLU A 46 6.97 -6.80 -3.95
CA GLU A 46 6.97 -5.62 -4.83
C GLU A 46 8.37 -5.04 -5.04
N MET A 47 9.25 -5.13 -4.03
CA MET A 47 10.66 -4.79 -4.18
C MET A 47 11.33 -5.69 -5.21
N GLU A 48 11.13 -7.00 -5.12
CA GLU A 48 11.65 -7.97 -6.10
C GLU A 48 11.11 -7.68 -7.51
N ARG A 49 9.81 -7.39 -7.63
CA ARG A 49 9.15 -7.14 -8.91
C ARG A 49 9.63 -5.84 -9.58
N THR A 50 9.87 -4.79 -8.79
CA THR A 50 10.02 -3.43 -9.35
C THR A 50 11.35 -2.76 -9.05
N GLY A 51 12.09 -3.23 -8.05
CA GLY A 51 13.33 -2.62 -7.57
C GLY A 51 13.11 -1.39 -6.68
N ILE A 52 11.94 -1.25 -6.05
CA ILE A 52 11.69 -0.22 -5.02
C ILE A 52 11.98 -0.85 -3.66
N PRO A 53 12.84 -0.28 -2.80
CA PRO A 53 13.13 -0.85 -1.48
C PRO A 53 11.86 -1.16 -0.69
N ALA A 54 11.80 -2.35 -0.10
CA ALA A 54 10.67 -2.78 0.71
C ALA A 54 10.50 -1.85 1.92
N SER A 55 11.61 -1.38 2.50
CA SER A 55 11.64 -0.38 3.57
C SER A 55 10.94 0.92 3.19
N ILE A 56 11.23 1.46 2.00
CA ILE A 56 10.61 2.66 1.44
C ILE A 56 9.12 2.45 1.24
N LYS A 57 8.74 1.36 0.58
CA LYS A 57 7.34 1.06 0.30
C LYS A 57 6.53 0.91 1.59
N MET A 58 7.07 0.19 2.57
CA MET A 58 6.42 0.00 3.87
C MET A 58 6.32 1.31 4.66
N ALA A 59 7.36 2.13 4.68
CA ALA A 59 7.35 3.42 5.36
C ALA A 59 6.34 4.39 4.74
N GLN A 60 6.26 4.45 3.41
CA GLN A 60 5.22 5.22 2.71
C GLN A 60 3.83 4.69 3.07
N ALA A 61 3.60 3.38 2.96
CA ALA A 61 2.30 2.79 3.27
C ALA A 61 1.86 3.09 4.71
N LEU A 62 2.76 2.99 5.69
CA LEU A 62 2.48 3.37 7.09
C LEU A 62 2.09 4.83 7.23
N HIS A 63 2.79 5.73 6.55
CA HIS A 63 2.57 7.17 6.62
C HIS A 63 1.26 7.59 5.96
N GLU A 64 1.08 7.21 4.69
CA GLU A 64 -0.04 7.67 3.85
C GLU A 64 -1.38 7.07 4.30
N SER A 65 -1.39 5.82 4.79
CA SER A 65 -2.62 5.14 5.23
C SER A 65 -2.96 5.36 6.71
N GLN A 66 -2.15 6.12 7.45
CA GLN A 66 -2.20 6.18 8.92
C GLN A 66 -2.17 4.78 9.57
N SER A 67 -1.32 3.90 9.01
CA SER A 67 -1.23 2.48 9.37
C SER A 67 -2.54 1.72 9.16
N GLY A 68 -3.16 1.92 7.98
CA GLY A 68 -4.39 1.26 7.53
C GLY A 68 -5.68 1.82 8.11
N ARG A 69 -5.63 2.97 8.80
CA ARG A 69 -6.79 3.55 9.51
C ARG A 69 -7.42 4.75 8.82
N SER A 70 -6.80 5.29 7.77
CA SER A 70 -7.38 6.40 7.03
C SER A 70 -8.69 5.98 6.35
N GLU A 71 -9.56 6.95 6.09
CA GLU A 71 -10.80 6.71 5.34
C GLU A 71 -10.51 6.09 3.97
N LEU A 72 -9.50 6.60 3.26
CA LEU A 72 -9.06 6.03 1.98
C LEU A 72 -8.60 4.57 2.09
N ALA A 73 -7.83 4.22 3.12
CA ALA A 73 -7.36 2.86 3.31
C ALA A 73 -8.52 1.92 3.65
N THR A 74 -9.46 2.36 4.50
CA THR A 74 -10.56 1.51 4.98
C THR A 74 -11.74 1.40 4.01
N GLN A 75 -12.07 2.47 3.27
CA GLN A 75 -13.23 2.50 2.38
C GLN A 75 -12.88 2.22 0.92
N ALA A 76 -11.65 2.52 0.50
CA ALA A 76 -11.23 2.40 -0.90
C ALA A 76 -10.02 1.48 -1.09
N ASN A 77 -9.52 0.84 -0.03
CA ASN A 77 -8.27 0.08 -0.03
C ASN A 77 -7.09 0.87 -0.63
N ASN A 78 -7.11 2.20 -0.54
CA ASN A 78 -6.07 3.05 -1.13
C ASN A 78 -5.07 3.47 -0.05
N HIS A 79 -3.99 2.70 0.07
CA HIS A 79 -3.00 2.89 1.14
C HIS A 79 -1.94 3.96 0.83
N PHE A 80 -1.94 4.53 -0.38
CA PHE A 80 -0.91 5.47 -0.86
C PHE A 80 -1.48 6.80 -1.35
N GLY A 81 -2.79 7.04 -1.17
CA GLY A 81 -3.42 8.31 -1.56
C GLY A 81 -3.39 8.58 -3.07
N ILE A 82 -3.37 7.54 -3.92
CA ILE A 82 -3.23 7.75 -5.36
C ILE A 82 -4.51 8.37 -5.94
N LYS A 83 -4.40 9.59 -6.45
CA LYS A 83 -5.49 10.30 -7.15
C LYS A 83 -5.80 9.63 -8.50
N CYS A 84 -7.05 9.71 -8.97
CA CYS A 84 -7.50 9.10 -10.23
C CYS A 84 -6.58 9.51 -11.40
N LYS A 85 -6.37 10.81 -11.60
CA LYS A 85 -5.74 11.38 -12.83
C LYS A 85 -6.47 10.90 -14.09
N THR A 86 -6.05 11.38 -15.26
CA THR A 86 -6.77 11.13 -16.53
C THR A 86 -6.65 9.71 -17.06
N THR A 87 -5.64 8.95 -16.63
CA THR A 87 -5.35 7.61 -17.15
C THR A 87 -6.01 6.49 -16.36
N TRP A 88 -6.70 6.80 -15.25
CA TRP A 88 -7.35 5.78 -14.42
C TRP A 88 -8.74 5.45 -14.94
N SER A 89 -8.99 4.17 -15.17
CA SER A 89 -10.27 3.64 -15.63
C SER A 89 -10.93 2.67 -14.63
N GLY A 90 -10.33 2.47 -13.46
CA GLY A 90 -10.85 1.59 -12.41
C GLY A 90 -11.86 2.29 -11.48
N ALA A 91 -12.22 1.62 -10.39
CA ALA A 91 -13.12 2.16 -9.39
C ALA A 91 -12.54 3.42 -8.73
N THR A 92 -13.42 4.31 -8.27
CA THR A 92 -13.02 5.59 -7.66
C THR A 92 -13.71 5.80 -6.32
N TYR A 93 -13.09 6.63 -5.48
CA TYR A 93 -13.64 7.10 -4.22
C TYR A 93 -13.51 8.63 -4.18
N GLN A 94 -14.59 9.32 -3.83
CA GLN A 94 -14.62 10.78 -3.75
C GLN A 94 -14.85 11.22 -2.31
N TYR A 95 -13.93 12.01 -1.78
CA TYR A 95 -14.12 12.73 -0.51
C TYR A 95 -13.34 14.05 -0.54
N LYS A 96 -13.61 14.93 0.41
CA LYS A 96 -12.93 16.23 0.50
C LYS A 96 -11.58 16.05 1.22
N ASP A 97 -10.49 16.32 0.51
CA ASP A 97 -9.12 16.19 1.04
C ASP A 97 -8.40 17.55 1.06
N ASP A 98 -7.77 17.93 -0.06
CA ASP A 98 -6.97 19.14 -0.18
C ASP A 98 -7.30 20.01 -1.41
N ASP A 99 -8.03 19.47 -2.40
CA ASP A 99 -8.34 20.18 -3.63
C ASP A 99 -9.31 21.35 -3.37
N ARG A 100 -9.01 22.52 -3.95
CA ARG A 100 -9.80 23.74 -3.81
C ARG A 100 -10.24 24.28 -5.17
N ASP A 101 -11.42 24.89 -5.21
CA ASP A 101 -11.89 25.62 -6.40
C ASP A 101 -11.18 26.99 -6.54
N SER A 102 -11.53 27.74 -7.59
CA SER A 102 -10.98 29.08 -7.85
C SER A 102 -11.29 30.11 -6.77
N THR A 103 -12.24 29.82 -5.88
CA THR A 103 -12.60 30.68 -4.73
C THR A 103 -11.83 30.28 -3.46
N GLY A 104 -11.04 29.21 -3.52
CA GLY A 104 -10.35 28.64 -2.38
C GLY A 104 -11.23 27.71 -1.53
N SER A 105 -12.43 27.35 -1.98
CA SER A 105 -13.33 26.46 -1.25
C SER A 105 -12.95 25.00 -1.48
N LEU A 106 -13.00 24.18 -0.43
CA LEU A 106 -12.64 22.75 -0.50
C LEU A 106 -13.66 21.98 -1.35
N VAL A 107 -13.16 21.30 -2.38
CA VAL A 107 -13.94 20.47 -3.30
C VAL A 107 -13.60 18.98 -3.13
N PHE A 108 -14.41 18.12 -3.73
CA PHE A 108 -14.15 16.68 -3.72
C PHE A 108 -12.92 16.35 -4.57
N SER A 109 -12.03 15.57 -3.98
CA SER A 109 -10.88 14.95 -4.65
C SER A 109 -11.25 13.56 -5.14
N CYS A 110 -10.79 13.19 -6.34
CA CYS A 110 -10.97 11.84 -6.88
C CYS A 110 -9.75 10.97 -6.56
N PHE A 111 -9.97 9.88 -5.82
CA PHE A 111 -8.98 8.87 -5.53
C PHE A 111 -9.31 7.54 -6.20
N ARG A 112 -8.26 6.78 -6.52
CA ARG A 112 -8.41 5.40 -6.98
C ARG A 112 -8.98 4.56 -5.84
N SER A 113 -9.83 3.60 -6.19
CA SER A 113 -10.37 2.59 -5.28
C SER A 113 -10.01 1.21 -5.81
N TYR A 114 -9.67 0.30 -4.90
CA TYR A 114 -9.16 -1.02 -5.22
C TYR A 114 -10.02 -2.10 -4.53
N PRO A 115 -10.19 -3.27 -5.17
CA PRO A 115 -10.80 -4.43 -4.52
C PRO A 115 -10.04 -4.86 -3.25
N THR A 116 -8.71 -4.75 -3.25
CA THR A 116 -7.86 -5.14 -2.12
C THR A 116 -6.73 -4.14 -1.85
N ALA A 117 -6.23 -4.13 -0.61
CA ALA A 117 -5.06 -3.35 -0.24
C ALA A 117 -3.84 -3.69 -1.11
N MET A 118 -3.65 -4.97 -1.44
CA MET A 118 -2.58 -5.49 -2.29
C MET A 118 -2.53 -4.77 -3.65
N GLU A 119 -3.66 -4.57 -4.31
CA GLU A 119 -3.71 -3.88 -5.60
C GLU A 119 -3.26 -2.42 -5.50
N SER A 120 -3.47 -1.77 -4.36
CA SER A 120 -2.92 -0.42 -4.13
C SER A 120 -1.40 -0.42 -3.97
N TYR A 121 -0.80 -1.49 -3.41
CA TYR A 121 0.65 -1.66 -3.35
C TYR A 121 1.25 -1.84 -4.75
N MET A 122 0.59 -2.64 -5.58
CA MET A 122 0.99 -2.89 -6.97
C MET A 122 0.90 -1.62 -7.82
N ASP A 123 -0.24 -0.91 -7.76
CA ASP A 123 -0.43 0.34 -8.50
C ASP A 123 0.54 1.44 -8.03
N HIS A 124 0.86 1.49 -6.73
CA HIS A 124 1.89 2.38 -6.21
C HIS A 124 3.29 2.06 -6.77
N SER A 125 3.66 0.78 -6.86
CA SER A 125 4.94 0.41 -7.47
C SER A 125 5.00 0.79 -8.94
N ASP A 126 3.93 0.51 -9.68
CA ASP A 126 3.84 0.83 -11.12
C ASP A 126 3.86 2.35 -11.34
N PHE A 127 3.21 3.11 -10.45
CA PHE A 127 3.25 4.57 -10.44
C PHE A 127 4.68 5.11 -10.36
N LEU A 128 5.51 4.56 -9.47
CA LEU A 128 6.92 4.96 -9.35
C LEU A 128 7.76 4.42 -10.50
N LYS A 129 7.60 3.15 -10.85
CA LYS A 129 8.43 2.45 -11.86
C LYS A 129 8.31 3.04 -13.26
N TYR A 130 7.10 3.37 -13.70
CA TYR A 130 6.86 3.71 -15.10
C TYR A 130 6.83 5.20 -15.39
N ARG A 131 6.83 6.07 -14.37
CA ARG A 131 6.84 7.52 -14.59
C ARG A 131 8.27 8.03 -14.75
N PRO A 132 8.60 8.71 -15.87
CA PRO A 132 9.97 9.15 -16.16
C PRO A 132 10.65 9.96 -15.06
N ARG A 133 9.86 10.74 -14.31
CA ARG A 133 10.37 11.61 -13.24
C ARG A 133 11.03 10.88 -12.07
N TYR A 134 10.74 9.59 -11.88
CA TYR A 134 11.30 8.77 -10.81
C TYR A 134 12.44 7.87 -11.29
N ARG A 135 12.82 7.93 -12.57
CA ARG A 135 13.83 7.03 -13.15
C ARG A 135 15.16 7.04 -12.40
N GLU A 136 15.63 8.23 -12.00
CA GLU A 136 16.88 8.41 -11.25
C GLU A 136 16.90 7.62 -9.92
N LEU A 137 15.73 7.34 -9.32
CA LEU A 137 15.67 6.54 -8.08
C LEU A 137 16.17 5.12 -8.29
N PHE A 138 15.92 4.54 -9.46
CA PHE A 138 16.28 3.16 -9.76
C PHE A 138 17.77 2.98 -10.10
N GLU A 139 18.55 4.06 -10.08
CA GLU A 139 20.01 4.03 -10.16
C GLU A 139 20.64 3.91 -8.76
N LEU A 140 19.85 4.12 -7.70
CA LEU A 140 20.30 4.01 -6.31
C LEU A 140 20.33 2.55 -5.85
N PRO A 141 21.26 2.17 -4.96
CA PRO A 141 21.24 0.87 -4.31
C PRO A 141 19.94 0.64 -3.54
N LEU A 142 19.45 -0.61 -3.54
CA LEU A 142 18.24 -0.99 -2.78
C LEU A 142 18.40 -0.74 -1.28
N SER A 143 19.61 -0.91 -0.74
CA SER A 143 19.92 -0.69 0.68
C SER A 143 20.03 0.78 1.08
N ASP A 144 20.06 1.72 0.13
CA ASP A 144 20.23 3.15 0.43
C ASP A 144 18.88 3.87 0.54
N TYR A 145 18.09 3.46 1.54
CA TYR A 145 16.78 4.05 1.79
C TYR A 145 16.84 5.57 2.07
N LYS A 146 17.98 6.09 2.55
CA LYS A 146 18.16 7.53 2.80
C LYS A 146 18.18 8.30 1.48
N SER A 147 19.02 7.89 0.53
CA SER A 147 19.04 8.50 -0.81
C SER A 147 17.71 8.33 -1.53
N TRP A 148 17.03 7.19 -1.38
CA TRP A 148 15.68 6.99 -1.91
C TRP A 148 14.66 8.00 -1.33
N ALA A 149 14.66 8.22 -0.01
CA ALA A 149 13.75 9.16 0.64
C ALA A 149 13.96 10.61 0.15
N TYR A 150 15.22 11.06 0.05
CA TYR A 150 15.55 12.38 -0.51
C TYR A 150 15.24 12.48 -2.00
N GLY A 151 15.53 11.41 -2.76
CA GLY A 151 15.21 11.33 -4.17
C GLY A 151 13.71 11.43 -4.45
N LEU A 152 12.87 10.75 -3.66
CA LEU A 152 11.40 10.83 -3.79
C LEU A 152 10.91 12.27 -3.65
N LYS A 153 11.46 13.01 -2.69
CA LYS A 153 11.18 14.45 -2.51
C LYS A 153 11.67 15.27 -3.70
N LYS A 154 12.91 15.05 -4.16
CA LYS A 154 13.50 15.72 -5.34
C LYS A 154 12.66 15.49 -6.61
N CYS A 155 12.17 14.28 -6.81
CA CYS A 155 11.30 13.89 -7.92
C CYS A 155 9.86 14.43 -7.80
N GLY A 156 9.52 15.07 -6.68
CA GLY A 156 8.23 15.69 -6.45
C GLY A 156 7.13 14.70 -6.09
N TYR A 157 7.45 13.66 -5.30
CA TYR A 157 6.43 12.79 -4.70
C TYR A 157 5.59 13.55 -3.65
N ALA A 158 6.24 14.30 -2.77
CA ALA A 158 5.59 15.08 -1.71
C ALA A 158 6.03 16.55 -1.71
N THR A 159 5.12 17.44 -1.29
CA THR A 159 5.42 18.88 -1.12
C THR A 159 6.05 19.19 0.24
N ASP A 160 5.73 18.41 1.30
CA ASP A 160 6.29 18.56 2.65
C ASP A 160 7.83 18.52 2.61
N PRO A 161 8.53 19.56 3.09
CA PRO A 161 10.00 19.57 3.15
C PRO A 161 10.56 18.48 4.07
N ASN A 162 9.81 18.03 5.09
CA ASN A 162 10.26 17.02 6.06
C ASN A 162 9.90 15.58 5.65
N TYR A 163 9.41 15.39 4.42
CA TYR A 163 9.01 14.07 3.93
C TYR A 163 10.15 13.05 3.99
N PRO A 164 11.39 13.35 3.54
CA PRO A 164 12.50 12.40 3.62
C PRO A 164 12.78 11.95 5.06
N GLU A 165 12.93 12.90 5.98
CA GLU A 165 13.23 12.64 7.38
C GLU A 165 12.11 11.87 8.06
N ARG A 166 10.85 12.09 7.63
CA ARG A 166 9.71 11.31 8.12
C ARG A 166 9.81 9.85 7.70
N LEU A 167 10.12 9.55 6.44
CA LEU A 167 10.30 8.17 5.98
C LEU A 167 11.48 7.51 6.69
N ILE A 168 12.64 8.19 6.74
CA ILE A 168 13.85 7.69 7.41
C ILE A 168 13.55 7.34 8.87
N ARG A 169 12.86 8.21 9.62
CA ARG A 169 12.47 7.92 11.00
C ARG A 169 11.53 6.73 11.13
N ILE A 170 10.62 6.51 10.19
CA ILE A 170 9.73 5.34 10.21
C ILE A 170 10.54 4.07 9.96
N ILE A 171 11.43 4.09 8.96
CA ILE A 171 12.32 2.96 8.62
C ILE A 171 13.17 2.59 9.82
N GLU A 172 13.89 3.55 10.41
CA GLU A 172 14.78 3.33 11.54
C GLU A 172 14.02 2.93 12.82
N ARG A 173 12.82 3.48 13.06
CA ARG A 173 12.00 3.11 14.23
C ARG A 173 11.57 1.66 14.23
N TYR A 174 11.25 1.12 13.05
CA TYR A 174 10.71 -0.22 12.90
C TYR A 174 11.70 -1.20 12.26
N ASN A 175 12.96 -0.80 12.07
CA ASN A 175 14.02 -1.56 11.41
C ASN A 175 13.56 -2.13 10.04
N LEU A 176 12.87 -1.30 9.25
CA LEU A 176 12.29 -1.75 7.98
C LEU A 176 13.35 -2.01 6.91
N ASP A 177 14.56 -1.48 7.08
CA ASP A 177 15.72 -1.72 6.22
C ASP A 177 16.13 -3.21 6.22
N LEU A 178 15.80 -3.96 7.27
CA LEU A 178 16.00 -5.41 7.30
C LEU A 178 15.22 -6.10 6.16
N LEU A 179 14.04 -5.58 5.79
CA LEU A 179 13.22 -6.10 4.69
C LEU A 179 13.92 -5.98 3.33
N ASP A 180 14.85 -5.05 3.18
CA ASP A 180 15.60 -4.88 1.92
C ASP A 180 16.65 -5.97 1.71
N THR A 181 16.98 -6.71 2.78
CA THR A 181 18.03 -7.75 2.80
C THR A 181 17.49 -9.18 2.82
N GLU A 182 16.21 -9.39 3.13
CA GLU A 182 15.61 -10.73 3.22
C GLU A 182 15.51 -11.47 1.86
N VAL A 183 16.00 -10.87 0.78
CA VAL A 183 16.05 -11.42 -0.59
C VAL A 183 16.96 -12.67 -0.72
N ALA A 184 17.72 -13.05 0.32
CA ALA A 184 18.69 -14.15 0.24
C ALA A 184 18.28 -15.48 0.90
N THR A 185 17.17 -15.56 1.65
CA THR A 185 16.80 -16.81 2.34
C THR A 185 15.29 -17.05 2.33
N ASN A 186 14.78 -17.68 1.26
CA ASN A 186 13.85 -18.82 1.29
C ASN A 186 12.99 -18.92 0.01
N PRO A 187 13.43 -19.67 -1.01
CA PRO A 187 12.51 -20.34 -1.92
C PRO A 187 12.02 -21.67 -1.29
N ALA A 188 11.55 -21.67 -0.03
CA ALA A 188 10.95 -22.83 0.64
C ALA A 188 10.51 -22.48 2.08
N SER A 189 9.38 -21.80 2.25
CA SER A 189 8.56 -22.01 3.44
C SER A 189 7.10 -21.88 3.07
N GLU A 190 6.63 -22.86 2.31
CA GLU A 190 5.25 -23.31 2.45
C GLU A 190 5.04 -23.67 3.94
N PRO A 191 3.99 -23.17 4.60
CA PRO A 191 3.69 -23.59 5.96
C PRO A 191 3.39 -25.09 5.96
N ALA A 192 4.21 -25.86 6.66
CA ALA A 192 3.95 -27.26 6.96
C ALA A 192 2.64 -27.37 7.75
N VAL A 193 1.56 -27.72 7.07
CA VAL A 193 0.30 -28.13 7.68
C VAL A 193 0.50 -29.54 8.23
N THR A 194 0.83 -29.64 9.51
CA THR A 194 0.69 -30.89 10.27
C THR A 194 -0.78 -31.07 10.62
N GLY A 195 -1.43 -32.09 10.04
CA GLY A 195 -2.71 -32.65 10.53
C GLY A 195 -2.56 -33.13 11.98
N GLU A 196 -3.60 -33.19 12.82
CA GLU A 196 -4.89 -33.92 12.73
C GLU A 196 -5.79 -33.55 13.97
N PRO A 197 -7.04 -34.04 14.13
CA PRO A 197 -8.19 -34.05 13.22
C PRO A 197 -9.55 -33.62 13.89
N ALA A 198 -10.59 -33.51 13.05
CA ALA A 198 -12.05 -33.51 13.31
C ALA A 198 -12.67 -32.30 14.09
N ALA A 199 -13.76 -31.65 13.66
CA ALA A 199 -14.92 -32.15 12.92
C ALA A 199 -15.69 -31.02 12.18
N ASP A 200 -16.38 -31.45 11.11
CA ASP A 200 -17.61 -30.91 10.52
C ASP A 200 -17.55 -29.59 9.73
N VAL A 201 -17.21 -29.69 8.43
CA VAL A 201 -17.95 -28.96 7.39
C VAL A 201 -18.09 -29.85 6.16
N ARG A 202 -19.34 -30.13 5.79
CA ARG A 202 -19.72 -30.95 4.64
C ARG A 202 -19.20 -30.36 3.33
N ALA A 203 -18.53 -31.23 2.58
CA ALA A 203 -17.99 -31.01 1.26
C ALA A 203 -19.06 -30.74 0.20
N ILE A 204 -18.81 -29.75 -0.65
CA ILE A 204 -19.16 -29.81 -2.08
C ILE A 204 -17.94 -29.29 -2.85
N THR A 205 -17.14 -30.21 -3.37
CA THR A 205 -16.22 -29.98 -4.47
C THR A 205 -16.80 -30.66 -5.71
N ALA A 206 -16.90 -29.91 -6.81
CA ALA A 206 -17.16 -30.46 -8.13
C ALA A 206 -16.09 -29.91 -9.09
N VAL A 207 -14.95 -30.59 -9.10
CA VAL A 207 -14.07 -30.63 -10.27
C VAL A 207 -14.65 -31.67 -11.20
N GLU A 208 -15.62 -31.28 -12.05
CA GLU A 208 -16.01 -32.09 -13.21
C GLU A 208 -16.86 -31.31 -14.22
N ILE A 209 -16.31 -30.29 -14.89
CA ILE A 209 -16.74 -29.96 -16.27
C ILE A 209 -15.51 -29.53 -17.07
N LEU A 210 -14.83 -30.52 -17.66
CA LEU A 210 -14.04 -30.31 -18.86
C LEU A 210 -14.97 -30.16 -20.07
N SER A 211 -14.47 -29.47 -21.09
CA SER A 211 -14.90 -29.48 -22.50
C SER A 211 -16.08 -28.59 -22.93
N ARG A 212 -15.82 -27.28 -23.11
CA ARG A 212 -16.29 -26.49 -24.29
C ARG A 212 -15.25 -25.43 -24.69
N ASP A 213 -14.51 -25.73 -25.75
CA ASP A 213 -13.84 -24.86 -26.74
C ASP A 213 -13.52 -23.39 -26.38
N ILE A 214 -12.27 -23.13 -25.99
CA ILE A 214 -11.64 -21.81 -26.13
C ILE A 214 -10.94 -21.76 -27.49
N ARG A 215 -11.54 -21.09 -28.47
CA ARG A 215 -10.83 -20.62 -29.67
C ARG A 215 -10.02 -19.36 -29.31
N PRO A 216 -8.76 -19.23 -29.76
CA PRO A 216 -7.96 -18.04 -29.50
C PRO A 216 -8.51 -16.84 -30.28
N LEU A 217 -8.80 -15.73 -29.59
CA LEU A 217 -9.10 -14.45 -30.22
C LEU A 217 -7.79 -13.86 -30.75
N ALA A 218 -7.60 -13.96 -32.07
CA ALA A 218 -6.55 -13.27 -32.79
C ALA A 218 -6.75 -11.74 -32.74
N CYS A 219 -5.64 -11.01 -32.61
CA CYS A 219 -5.60 -9.54 -32.67
C CYS A 219 -6.26 -9.01 -33.96
N ALA A 220 -7.31 -8.19 -33.80
CA ALA A 220 -7.90 -7.44 -34.90
C ALA A 220 -7.01 -6.25 -35.29
N LYS A 221 -6.70 -6.15 -36.59
CA LYS A 221 -5.99 -5.04 -37.24
C LYS A 221 -6.84 -3.75 -37.26
N PRO A 222 -6.23 -2.56 -37.35
CA PRO A 222 -6.97 -1.30 -37.34
C PRO A 222 -7.81 -1.13 -38.60
N VAL A 223 -9.10 -0.83 -38.42
CA VAL A 223 -10.02 -0.48 -39.50
C VAL A 223 -9.94 1.03 -39.75
N VAL A 224 -9.33 1.41 -40.87
CA VAL A 224 -9.48 2.74 -41.47
C VAL A 224 -10.85 2.82 -42.13
N LYS A 225 -11.69 3.78 -41.73
CA LYS A 225 -12.89 4.18 -42.50
C LYS A 225 -13.02 5.70 -42.57
N THR A 226 -12.49 6.21 -43.69
CA THR A 226 -13.02 7.25 -44.59
C THR A 226 -14.15 8.18 -44.11
N SER A 227 -13.89 9.47 -44.35
CA SER A 227 -14.75 10.64 -44.23
C SER A 227 -16.16 10.46 -44.82
N VAL A 228 -17.17 10.83 -44.03
CA VAL A 228 -18.54 11.05 -44.51
C VAL A 228 -18.81 12.55 -44.52
N LYS A 229 -18.94 13.14 -45.72
CA LYS A 229 -19.53 14.47 -45.93
C LYS A 229 -21.04 14.35 -45.73
N LYS A 230 -21.64 15.19 -44.87
CA LYS A 230 -23.09 15.43 -44.85
C LYS A 230 -23.39 16.90 -45.09
N ASN A 231 -24.26 17.13 -46.06
CA ASN A 231 -24.75 18.40 -46.56
C ASN A 231 -25.48 19.22 -45.48
N VAL A 232 -25.15 20.51 -45.43
CA VAL A 232 -25.86 21.53 -44.65
C VAL A 232 -27.09 21.97 -45.43
N SER A 233 -28.28 21.66 -44.93
CA SER A 233 -29.54 22.23 -45.41
C SER A 233 -29.88 23.49 -44.60
N LYS A 234 -30.24 24.55 -45.33
CA LYS A 234 -30.46 25.93 -44.89
C LYS A 234 -31.74 26.05 -44.04
N TYR A 235 -31.63 26.60 -42.83
CA TYR A 235 -32.74 27.27 -42.15
C TYR A 235 -32.47 28.77 -42.07
N LYS A 236 -33.34 29.53 -42.75
CA LYS A 236 -33.32 30.99 -42.89
C LYS A 236 -34.16 31.61 -41.77
N VAL A 237 -33.52 32.13 -40.74
CA VAL A 237 -34.19 32.93 -39.69
C VAL A 237 -34.34 34.37 -40.19
N ARG A 238 -35.59 34.82 -40.39
CA ARG A 238 -35.97 36.19 -40.75
C ARG A 238 -35.76 37.12 -39.56
N LYS A 239 -34.90 38.14 -39.70
CA LYS A 239 -34.86 39.30 -38.80
C LYS A 239 -36.08 40.19 -39.05
N ARG A 240 -36.89 40.46 -38.02
CA ARG A 240 -37.84 41.59 -37.99
C ARG A 240 -37.16 42.78 -37.35
N SER A 241 -36.86 43.79 -38.16
CA SER A 241 -36.51 45.15 -37.76
C SER A 241 -37.78 46.01 -37.75
N SER A 242 -38.11 46.61 -36.62
CA SER A 242 -39.13 47.66 -36.46
C SER A 242 -38.56 48.70 -35.50
N ILE A 243 -37.92 49.75 -36.04
CA ILE A 243 -38.44 51.12 -36.14
C ILE A 243 -38.37 51.88 -34.81
N ARG A 244 -37.36 52.75 -34.78
CA ARG A 244 -37.17 53.91 -33.90
C ARG A 244 -38.10 55.01 -34.41
N LYS A 245 -39.02 55.52 -33.58
CA LYS A 245 -39.70 56.81 -33.82
C LYS A 245 -39.28 57.78 -32.73
N LYS A 246 -38.54 58.82 -33.13
CA LYS A 246 -38.36 60.06 -32.39
C LYS A 246 -39.67 60.86 -32.47
N ARG A 247 -40.16 61.34 -31.35
CA ARG A 247 -40.61 62.72 -31.11
C ARG A 247 -40.56 62.95 -29.61
#